data_AF-A0A833QY99-F1
#
_entry.id   AF-A0A833QY99-F1
#
_cell.length_a   1.000
_cell.length_b   1.000
_cell.length_c   1.000
_cell.angle_alpha   90.00
_cell.angle_beta   90.00
_cell.angle_gamma   90.00
#
_symmetry.space_group_name_H-M   'P 1'
#
loop_
_entity.id
_entity.type
_entity.pdbx_description
1 polymer ?
#
loop_
_entity_poly.entity_id
_entity_poly.type
_entity_poly.pdbx_seq_one_letter_code
_entity_poly.pdbx_strand_id
1 'polypeptide(L)'
;MRELAETRRGLTRKFGDEKEIWKDYPPKWCKNLEYWKGLVLIWSKDKFVTASATNRTNRIKGGKEVVHHVAGSRSSYRHKEVLISEKGAPVGPKEVFDRTHMRETPQGKKYVNENTKKAAKEYLDLKAFYGDTMNDEDIWGSL
;
A
#
# COMPACT_ATOMS: atom_id res chain seq x y z
N MET A 1 0.42 -8.14 -42.28
CA MET A 1 -0.05 -7.66 -40.95
C MET A 1 0.42 -8.58 -39.81
N ARG A 2 1.71 -8.93 -39.74
CA ARG A 2 2.29 -9.73 -38.63
C ARG A 2 3.50 -9.07 -37.95
N GLU A 3 4.00 -7.94 -38.44
CA GLU A 3 5.19 -7.27 -37.90
C GLU A 3 4.95 -6.44 -36.62
N LEU A 4 3.71 -6.05 -36.29
CA LEU A 4 3.44 -5.19 -35.12
C LEU A 4 3.41 -5.93 -33.78
N ALA A 5 3.50 -7.26 -33.77
CA ALA A 5 3.37 -8.07 -32.55
C ALA A 5 4.72 -8.36 -31.86
N GLU A 6 5.84 -8.34 -32.58
CA GLU A 6 7.14 -8.74 -32.03
C GLU A 6 7.95 -7.58 -31.42
N THR A 7 7.61 -6.33 -31.73
CA THR A 7 8.31 -5.16 -31.18
C THR A 7 8.02 -4.90 -29.69
N ARG A 8 7.06 -5.61 -29.07
CA ARG A 8 6.75 -5.48 -27.63
C ARG A 8 7.63 -6.33 -26.71
N ARG A 9 8.49 -7.21 -27.23
CA ARG A 9 9.34 -8.12 -26.43
C ARG A 9 10.82 -7.71 -26.32
N GLY A 10 11.19 -6.52 -26.79
CA GLY A 10 12.60 -6.06 -26.79
C GLY A 10 12.90 -4.80 -25.98
N LEU A 11 11.93 -4.19 -25.28
CA LEU A 11 12.19 -3.00 -24.46
C LEU A 11 12.53 -3.39 -23.02
N THR A 12 13.74 -3.92 -22.84
CA THR A 12 14.50 -3.62 -21.62
C THR A 12 14.83 -2.13 -21.64
N ARG A 13 13.83 -1.27 -21.37
CA ARG A 13 14.07 0.15 -21.10
C ARG A 13 15.09 0.21 -19.97
N LYS A 14 16.31 0.60 -20.29
CA LYS A 14 17.25 1.13 -19.31
C LYS A 14 16.60 2.39 -18.74
N PHE A 15 15.81 2.23 -17.68
CA PHE A 15 15.12 3.29 -16.94
C PHE A 15 16.12 4.18 -16.16
N GLY A 16 17.31 4.43 -16.72
CA GLY A 16 18.45 5.03 -16.04
C GLY A 16 18.91 6.36 -16.62
N ASP A 17 18.87 6.51 -17.96
CA ASP A 17 19.80 7.47 -18.58
C ASP A 17 19.15 8.76 -19.12
N GLU A 18 17.83 8.89 -19.05
CA GLU A 18 17.13 10.07 -19.58
C GLU A 18 16.08 10.60 -18.60
N LYS A 19 16.56 10.96 -17.39
CA LYS A 19 15.73 11.48 -16.29
C LYS A 19 15.08 12.82 -16.64
N GLU A 20 15.67 13.59 -17.55
CA GLU A 20 15.20 14.94 -17.91
C GLU A 20 14.14 14.97 -19.01
N ILE A 21 13.98 13.90 -19.80
CA ILE A 21 13.06 13.87 -20.93
C ILE A 21 11.61 14.10 -20.48
N TRP A 22 11.26 13.68 -19.27
CA TRP A 22 9.91 13.82 -18.74
C TRP A 22 9.47 15.28 -18.52
N LYS A 23 10.41 16.24 -18.44
CA LYS A 23 10.10 17.67 -18.28
C LYS A 23 9.21 18.20 -19.40
N ASP A 24 9.36 17.66 -20.61
CA ASP A 24 8.64 18.11 -21.82
C ASP A 24 7.32 17.34 -22.07
N TYR A 25 7.00 16.36 -21.22
CA TYR A 25 5.79 15.55 -21.33
C TYR A 25 4.89 15.66 -20.09
N PRO A 26 4.32 16.85 -19.82
CA PRO A 26 3.38 17.03 -18.71
C PRO A 26 2.08 16.24 -18.95
N PRO A 27 1.49 15.66 -17.90
CA PRO A 27 0.18 15.03 -18.01
C PRO A 27 -0.91 16.08 -18.24
N LYS A 28 -1.99 15.72 -18.94
CA LYS A 28 -3.08 16.65 -19.35
C LYS A 28 -3.72 17.43 -18.20
N TRP A 29 -3.69 16.90 -16.98
CA TRP A 29 -4.25 17.55 -15.79
C TRP A 29 -3.31 18.60 -15.19
N CYS A 30 -2.01 18.55 -15.49
CA CYS A 30 -1.03 19.48 -14.96
C CYS A 30 -0.92 20.70 -15.88
N LYS A 31 -1.74 21.72 -15.60
CA LYS A 31 -1.76 22.97 -16.38
C LYS A 31 -0.54 23.87 -16.11
N ASN A 32 0.12 23.70 -14.97
CA ASN A 32 1.31 24.47 -14.61
C ASN A 32 2.58 23.70 -14.98
N LEU A 33 3.22 24.12 -16.07
CA LEU A 33 4.41 23.48 -16.62
C LEU A 33 5.65 23.62 -15.74
N GLU A 34 5.83 24.76 -15.07
CA GLU A 34 6.95 24.97 -14.15
C GLU A 34 6.82 24.09 -12.90
N TYR A 35 5.59 23.91 -12.42
CA TYR A 35 5.31 22.95 -11.36
C TYR A 35 5.64 21.51 -11.77
N TRP A 36 5.27 21.11 -13.00
CA TRP A 36 5.64 19.80 -13.54
C TRP A 36 7.16 19.59 -13.63
N LYS A 37 7.90 20.57 -14.18
CA LYS A 37 9.36 20.52 -14.26
C LYS A 37 10.01 20.40 -12.88
N GLY A 38 9.48 21.14 -11.89
CA GLY A 38 9.91 21.04 -10.50
C GLY A 38 9.72 19.65 -9.90
N LEU A 39 8.56 19.02 -10.15
CA LEU A 39 8.29 17.64 -9.71
C LEU A 39 9.24 16.62 -10.36
N VAL A 40 9.45 16.72 -11.69
CA VAL A 40 10.38 15.85 -12.42
C VAL A 40 11.80 15.98 -11.85
N LEU A 41 12.25 17.19 -11.54
CA LEU A 41 13.55 17.43 -10.92
C LEU A 41 13.65 16.78 -9.52
N ILE A 42 12.61 16.90 -8.69
CA ILE A 42 12.55 16.29 -7.36
C ILE A 42 12.62 14.75 -7.46
N TRP A 43 11.85 14.15 -8.36
CA TRP A 43 11.82 12.69 -8.55
C TRP A 43 13.10 12.14 -9.20
N SER A 44 13.83 12.98 -9.92
CA SER A 44 15.12 12.62 -10.52
C SER A 44 16.27 12.55 -9.50
N LYS A 45 16.07 13.06 -8.28
CA LYS A 45 17.06 12.99 -7.19
C LYS A 45 17.30 11.54 -6.76
N ASP A 46 18.55 11.21 -6.46
CA ASP A 46 18.97 9.83 -6.14
C ASP A 46 18.23 9.20 -4.96
N LYS A 47 17.81 10.00 -3.96
CA LYS A 47 16.98 9.52 -2.85
C LYS A 47 15.68 8.87 -3.33
N PHE A 48 14.98 9.51 -4.27
CA PHE A 48 13.71 9.03 -4.81
C PHE A 48 13.91 7.89 -5.79
N VAL A 49 14.95 7.96 -6.61
CA VAL A 49 15.31 6.88 -7.55
C VAL A 49 15.65 5.60 -6.78
N THR A 50 16.50 5.70 -5.75
CA THR A 50 16.89 4.57 -4.91
C THR A 50 15.69 4.00 -4.16
N ALA A 51 14.87 4.85 -3.53
CA ALA A 51 13.65 4.40 -2.86
C ALA A 51 12.67 3.71 -3.82
N SER A 52 12.50 4.26 -5.03
CA SER A 52 11.64 3.67 -6.07
C SER A 52 12.17 2.32 -6.56
N ALA A 53 13.49 2.21 -6.79
CA ALA A 53 14.15 0.97 -7.20
C ALA A 53 14.05 -0.11 -6.11
N THR A 54 14.27 0.27 -4.84
CA THR A 54 14.09 -0.61 -3.69
C THR A 54 12.63 -1.06 -3.56
N ASN A 55 11.66 -0.15 -3.67
CA ASN A 55 10.23 -0.49 -3.62
C ASN A 55 9.82 -1.42 -4.77
N ARG A 56 10.31 -1.17 -5.98
CA ARG A 56 10.10 -2.06 -7.13
C ARG A 56 10.70 -3.44 -6.87
N THR A 57 11.93 -3.48 -6.36
CA THR A 57 12.62 -4.72 -6.01
C THR A 57 11.88 -5.47 -4.91
N ASN A 58 11.37 -4.80 -3.88
CA ASN A 58 10.58 -5.39 -2.82
C ASN A 58 9.25 -5.96 -3.34
N ARG A 59 8.61 -5.30 -4.31
CA ARG A 59 7.40 -5.82 -4.99
C ARG A 59 7.69 -7.06 -5.84
N ILE A 60 8.87 -7.15 -6.47
CA ILE A 60 9.25 -8.27 -7.36
C ILE A 60 9.83 -9.44 -6.55
N LYS A 61 10.70 -9.16 -5.58
CA LYS A 61 11.36 -10.15 -4.70
C LYS A 61 10.46 -10.62 -3.56
N GLY A 62 9.37 -9.90 -3.26
CA GLY A 62 8.33 -10.33 -2.33
C GLY A 62 7.61 -11.58 -2.85
N GLY A 63 8.28 -12.72 -2.85
CA GLY A 63 7.63 -14.01 -2.84
C GLY A 63 6.80 -14.11 -1.57
N LYS A 64 5.49 -14.36 -1.69
CA LYS A 64 4.51 -14.61 -0.60
C LYS A 64 4.33 -13.52 0.49
N GLU A 65 5.26 -12.60 0.69
CA GLU A 65 5.29 -11.61 1.77
C GLU A 65 5.23 -10.16 1.28
N VAL A 66 4.72 -9.91 0.07
CA VAL A 66 4.19 -8.57 -0.21
C VAL A 66 3.11 -8.32 0.84
N VAL A 67 3.09 -7.12 1.43
CA VAL A 67 1.93 -6.62 2.19
C VAL A 67 0.77 -6.60 1.20
N HIS A 68 0.11 -7.74 1.06
CA HIS A 68 -1.09 -7.88 0.27
C HIS A 68 -2.11 -7.05 1.03
N HIS A 69 -2.46 -5.88 0.49
CA HIS A 69 -3.70 -5.24 0.88
C HIS A 69 -4.81 -6.23 0.56
N VAL A 70 -5.23 -7.01 1.55
CA VAL A 70 -6.29 -8.02 1.37
C VAL A 70 -7.66 -7.34 1.23
N ALA A 71 -7.73 -6.06 1.59
CA ALA A 71 -8.80 -5.10 1.29
C ALA A 71 -9.00 -4.75 -0.20
N GLY A 72 -8.06 -5.09 -1.08
CA GLY A 72 -8.09 -4.62 -2.47
C GLY A 72 -7.91 -3.10 -2.58
N SER A 73 -8.66 -2.44 -3.46
CA SER A 73 -8.60 -0.99 -3.72
C SER A 73 -9.48 -0.14 -2.80
N ARG A 74 -10.12 -0.73 -1.78
CA ARG A 74 -10.96 0.00 -0.83
C ARG A 74 -10.13 0.55 0.32
N SER A 75 -10.38 1.80 0.71
CA SER A 75 -9.72 2.42 1.86
C SER A 75 -10.23 1.86 3.20
N SER A 76 -9.41 1.93 4.24
CA SER A 76 -9.79 1.53 5.61
C SER A 76 -11.04 2.27 6.11
N TYR A 77 -11.17 3.55 5.74
CA TYR A 77 -12.37 4.34 6.03
C TYR A 77 -13.63 3.73 5.41
N ARG A 78 -13.58 3.32 4.13
CA ARG A 78 -14.73 2.63 3.51
C ARG A 78 -15.01 1.28 4.16
N HIS A 79 -13.99 0.54 4.59
CA HIS A 79 -14.21 -0.70 5.34
C HIS A 79 -14.94 -0.46 6.67
N LYS A 80 -14.62 0.63 7.37
CA LYS A 80 -15.29 1.03 8.62
C LYS A 80 -16.76 1.36 8.37
N GLU A 81 -17.09 2.18 7.38
CA GLU A 81 -18.48 2.53 7.08
C GLU A 81 -19.32 1.32 6.65
N VAL A 82 -18.75 0.43 5.83
CA VAL A 82 -19.45 -0.80 5.45
C VAL A 82 -19.68 -1.68 6.69
N LEU A 83 -18.69 -1.84 7.58
CA LEU A 83 -18.88 -2.59 8.83
C LEU A 83 -19.96 -1.97 9.72
N ILE A 84 -20.00 -0.63 9.84
CA ILE A 84 -21.03 0.07 10.62
C ILE A 84 -22.41 -0.20 10.03
N SER A 85 -22.54 -0.18 8.69
CA SER A 85 -23.81 -0.47 8.02
C SER A 85 -24.25 -1.94 8.17
N GLU A 86 -23.30 -2.88 8.15
CA GLU A 86 -23.58 -4.33 8.31
C GLU A 86 -23.98 -4.68 9.76
N LYS A 87 -23.38 -4.01 10.75
CA LYS A 87 -23.54 -4.32 12.17
C LYS A 87 -24.60 -3.47 12.87
N GLY A 88 -24.94 -2.31 12.32
CA GLY A 88 -25.87 -1.35 12.93
C GLY A 88 -25.32 -0.69 14.20
N ALA A 89 -24.01 -0.75 14.44
CA ALA A 89 -23.37 -0.25 15.65
C ALA A 89 -21.99 0.37 15.33
N PRO A 90 -21.43 1.21 16.21
CA PRO A 90 -20.06 1.68 16.08
C PRO A 90 -19.07 0.51 16.03
N VAL A 91 -18.04 0.66 15.20
CA VAL A 91 -17.06 -0.38 14.92
C VAL A 91 -15.68 0.12 15.34
N GLY A 92 -14.99 -0.71 16.12
CA GLY A 92 -13.66 -0.40 16.61
C GLY A 92 -12.56 -0.59 15.55
N PRO A 93 -11.41 0.08 15.67
CA PRO A 93 -10.25 -0.09 14.80
C PRO A 93 -9.80 -1.56 14.67
N LYS A 94 -9.85 -2.34 15.76
CA LYS A 94 -9.52 -3.77 15.74
C LYS A 94 -10.42 -4.57 14.80
N GLU A 95 -11.71 -4.26 14.75
CA GLU A 95 -12.66 -4.98 13.88
C GLU A 95 -12.42 -4.64 12.41
N VAL A 96 -12.07 -3.39 12.11
CA VAL A 96 -11.65 -2.97 10.76
C VAL A 96 -10.36 -3.70 10.35
N PHE A 97 -9.40 -3.82 11.27
CA PHE A 97 -8.15 -4.55 11.07
C PHE A 97 -8.41 -6.04 10.77
N ASP A 98 -9.21 -6.71 11.60
CA ASP A 98 -9.55 -8.13 11.43
C ASP A 98 -10.28 -8.37 10.09
N ARG A 99 -11.22 -7.50 9.69
CA ARG A 99 -11.91 -7.60 8.39
C ARG A 99 -10.93 -7.54 7.22
N THR A 100 -9.92 -6.70 7.31
CA THR A 100 -9.01 -6.41 6.22
C THR A 100 -7.80 -7.33 6.18
N HIS A 101 -7.50 -8.05 7.26
CA HIS A 101 -6.32 -8.90 7.36
C HIS A 101 -6.58 -10.33 7.85
N MET A 102 -7.83 -10.75 7.99
CA MET A 102 -8.21 -12.16 8.12
C MET A 102 -8.89 -12.67 6.85
N ARG A 103 -8.68 -13.95 6.54
CA ARG A 103 -9.39 -14.68 5.49
C ARG A 103 -10.13 -15.86 6.09
N GLU A 104 -11.30 -16.16 5.53
CA GLU A 104 -12.02 -17.39 5.84
C GLU A 104 -11.32 -18.58 5.18
N THR A 105 -10.99 -19.58 5.97
CA THR A 105 -10.49 -20.87 5.50
C THR A 105 -11.43 -21.97 5.98
N PRO A 106 -11.34 -23.20 5.43
CA PRO A 106 -12.14 -24.34 5.91
C PRO A 106 -11.97 -24.65 7.41
N GLN A 107 -10.89 -24.14 8.03
CA GLN A 107 -10.58 -24.29 9.46
C GLN A 107 -10.94 -23.05 10.29
N GLY A 108 -11.69 -22.10 9.72
CA GLY A 108 -12.08 -20.84 10.36
C GLY A 108 -11.31 -19.62 9.84
N LYS A 109 -11.44 -18.48 10.54
CA LYS A 109 -10.75 -17.23 10.16
C LYS A 109 -9.28 -17.28 10.56
N LYS A 110 -8.38 -17.01 9.61
CA LYS A 110 -6.93 -16.93 9.85
C LYS A 110 -6.36 -15.62 9.33
N TYR A 111 -5.31 -15.13 10.00
CA TYR A 111 -4.57 -13.97 9.51
C TYR A 111 -3.88 -14.27 8.18
N VAL A 112 -3.80 -13.25 7.34
CA VAL A 112 -3.30 -13.36 5.96
C VAL A 112 -1.81 -13.62 5.86
N ASN A 113 -1.04 -13.21 6.88
CA ASN A 113 0.39 -13.48 7.02
C ASN A 113 0.81 -13.39 8.50
N GLU A 114 2.02 -13.87 8.82
CA GLU A 114 2.54 -13.86 10.19
C GLU A 114 2.81 -12.44 10.72
N ASN A 115 3.16 -11.48 9.87
CA ASN A 115 3.36 -10.08 10.29
C ASN A 115 2.06 -9.45 10.81
N THR A 116 0.93 -9.70 10.14
CA THR A 116 -0.39 -9.26 10.60
C THR A 116 -0.72 -9.86 11.95
N LYS A 117 -0.45 -11.17 12.11
CA LYS A 117 -0.67 -11.88 13.37
C LYS A 117 0.21 -11.32 14.50
N LYS A 118 1.46 -10.94 14.19
CA LYS A 118 2.37 -10.27 15.13
C LYS A 118 1.83 -8.90 15.54
N ALA A 119 1.41 -8.07 14.59
CA ALA A 119 0.81 -6.76 14.87
C ALA A 119 -0.47 -6.87 15.71
N ALA A 120 -1.34 -7.84 15.41
CA ALA A 120 -2.53 -8.12 16.23
C ALA A 120 -2.17 -8.54 17.66
N LYS A 121 -1.07 -9.29 17.84
CA LYS A 121 -0.57 -9.67 19.16
C LYS A 121 -0.01 -8.45 19.91
N GLU A 122 0.83 -7.66 19.27
CA GLU A 122 1.42 -6.45 19.87
C GLU A 122 0.32 -5.47 20.32
N TYR A 123 -0.74 -5.32 19.52
CA TYR A 123 -1.93 -4.58 19.92
C TYR A 123 -2.57 -5.11 21.21
N LEU A 124 -2.76 -6.43 21.32
CA LEU A 124 -3.34 -7.04 22.52
C LEU A 124 -2.42 -6.89 23.73
N ASP A 125 -1.10 -7.01 23.54
CA ASP A 125 -0.12 -6.84 24.60
C ASP A 125 -0.11 -5.38 25.10
N LEU A 126 -0.17 -4.39 24.20
CA LEU A 126 -0.30 -2.97 24.54
C LEU A 126 -1.61 -2.68 25.26
N LYS A 127 -2.73 -3.23 24.77
CA LYS A 127 -4.04 -3.06 25.41
C LYS A 127 -4.08 -3.69 26.80
N ALA A 128 -3.44 -4.84 26.99
CA ALA A 128 -3.30 -5.45 28.31
C ALA A 128 -2.42 -4.62 29.25
N PHE A 129 -1.38 -3.98 28.73
CA PHE A 129 -0.47 -3.13 29.51
C PHE A 129 -1.11 -1.81 29.93
N TYR A 130 -1.76 -1.10 28.99
CA TYR A 130 -2.36 0.21 29.24
C TYR A 130 -3.81 0.12 29.78
N GLY A 131 -4.47 -1.03 29.67
CA GLY A 131 -5.88 -1.18 30.07
C GLY A 131 -6.79 -0.22 29.31
N ASP A 132 -7.76 0.38 30.02
CA ASP A 132 -8.71 1.36 29.45
C ASP A 132 -8.13 2.79 29.30
N THR A 133 -6.85 3.00 29.63
CA THR A 133 -6.25 4.34 29.60
C THR A 133 -5.86 4.82 28.20
N MET A 134 -5.67 3.88 27.26
CA MET A 134 -5.47 4.17 25.84
C MET A 134 -6.68 3.70 25.04
N ASN A 135 -7.16 4.55 24.13
CA ASN A 135 -8.22 4.14 23.22
C ASN A 135 -7.64 3.29 22.07
N ASP A 136 -8.49 2.52 21.39
CA ASP A 136 -8.06 1.64 20.30
C ASP A 136 -7.39 2.42 19.14
N GLU A 137 -7.75 3.68 18.90
CA GLU A 137 -7.14 4.50 17.84
C GLU A 137 -5.69 4.89 18.17
N ASP A 138 -5.39 5.17 19.44
CA ASP A 138 -4.04 5.51 19.92
C ASP A 138 -3.08 4.31 19.81
N ILE A 139 -3.57 3.11 20.11
CA ILE A 139 -2.76 1.88 20.06
C ILE A 139 -2.48 1.50 18.59
N TRP A 140 -3.51 1.49 17.73
CA TRP A 140 -3.33 1.17 16.31
C TRP A 140 -2.57 2.26 15.53
N GLY A 141 -2.61 3.52 15.98
CA GLY A 141 -1.80 4.60 15.41
C GLY A 141 -0.31 4.51 15.76
N SER A 142 0.06 3.70 16.75
CA SER A 142 1.43 3.56 17.27
C SER A 142 2.17 2.31 16.76
N LEU A 143 1.47 1.37 16.11
CA LEU A 143 1.99 0.14 15.48
C LEU A 143 2.36 0.36 14.02
#